data_AF-A0A448IF50-F1
#
_entry.id   AF-A0A448IF50-F1
#
_cell.length_a   1.000
_cell.length_b   1.000
_cell.length_c   1.000
_cell.angle_alpha   90.00
_cell.angle_beta   90.00
_cell.angle_gamma   90.00
#
_symmetry.space_group_name_H-M   'P 1'
#
loop_
_entity.id
_entity.type
_entity.pdbx_description
1 polymer ?
#
loop_
_entity_poly.entity_id
_entity_poly.type
_entity_poly.pdbx_seq_one_letter_code
_entity_poly.pdbx_strand_id
1 'polypeptide(L)'
;MTGTCGATPDAGRVVLVTGPPRAGVTAMVTELRRRMPSHRFAESADTAVEGPDAAVFVVSAVAPMTESDCASADLVAETTDAVIAVVSKIDDHRDWHRVLAADRELLGGHGARLRRVPWVGAAPAPRLGEPHVDELVDLLDAQLRDPTLDERNRLRAAESHICRLRAGRERLVLRRRLAAPERAASSRATVQQARLALTHAARRRCASLRTELLDAAAAARRPEIASFPEQVRRRCAEVSAAVEADLAAHTAEAAEVVAVPPIGAADPPLNSRRLETQLMTVLGAGFGLGVALVVTRVLAGVAPGLSVAALAVGAVVGLATTGWVVRARALLHDRAVLQAWVGDMVVAVRAAAEERVATGMLTVEAATVAANAAAGAAEDAAIGAQIAALDAEIRALAHPRQGRIGPR
;
A
#
# COMPACT_ATOMS: atom_id res chain seq x y z
N MET A 1 -18.06 -17.52 66.34
CA MET A 1 -18.19 -18.89 65.80
C MET A 1 -17.29 -18.99 64.60
N THR A 2 -16.20 -19.70 64.80
CA THR A 2 -15.09 -19.96 63.89
C THR A 2 -15.54 -20.86 62.73
N GLY A 3 -15.44 -20.34 61.51
CA GLY A 3 -15.55 -21.13 60.28
C GLY A 3 -14.19 -21.18 59.61
N THR A 4 -13.33 -22.08 60.07
CA THR A 4 -12.15 -22.56 59.33
C THR A 4 -12.64 -23.18 58.03
N CYS A 5 -12.45 -22.48 56.90
CA CYS A 5 -12.65 -23.07 55.59
C CYS A 5 -11.48 -24.03 55.36
N GLY A 6 -11.79 -25.33 55.44
CA GLY A 6 -10.83 -26.41 55.31
C GLY A 6 -10.15 -26.39 53.95
N ALA A 7 -8.88 -26.80 53.95
CA ALA A 7 -8.14 -27.16 52.75
C ALA A 7 -9.02 -28.08 51.88
N THR A 8 -9.27 -27.65 50.64
CA THR A 8 -9.83 -28.52 49.60
C THR A 8 -8.96 -29.77 49.46
N PRO A 9 -9.56 -30.96 49.24
CA PRO A 9 -8.81 -32.19 49.05
C PRO A 9 -7.85 -32.02 47.86
N ASP A 10 -6.60 -32.45 48.08
CA ASP A 10 -5.42 -32.28 47.24
C ASP A 10 -5.68 -32.73 45.80
N ALA A 11 -6.11 -31.79 44.95
CA ALA A 11 -6.17 -32.01 43.51
C ALA A 11 -4.72 -32.04 43.02
N GLY A 12 -4.23 -33.22 42.67
CA GLY A 12 -2.83 -33.46 42.32
C GLY A 12 -2.23 -32.37 41.42
N ARG A 13 -1.07 -31.84 41.85
CA ARG A 13 -0.25 -30.87 41.10
C ARG A 13 -0.02 -31.30 39.65
N VAL A 14 0.05 -30.33 38.75
CA VAL A 14 0.28 -30.55 37.31
C VAL A 14 1.75 -30.32 36.99
N VAL A 15 2.43 -31.37 36.52
CA VAL A 15 3.83 -31.32 36.10
C VAL A 15 3.92 -31.48 34.58
N LEU A 16 4.56 -30.51 33.93
CA LEU A 16 4.87 -30.56 32.50
C LEU A 16 6.17 -31.33 32.29
N VAL A 17 6.16 -32.39 31.49
CA VAL A 17 7.38 -33.08 31.06
C VAL A 17 7.58 -32.79 29.58
N THR A 18 8.75 -32.26 29.23
CA THR A 18 9.06 -31.82 27.87
C THR A 18 10.55 -31.92 27.59
N GLY A 19 10.93 -31.82 26.32
CA GLY A 19 12.32 -31.97 25.90
C GLY A 19 12.46 -32.14 24.40
N PRO A 20 13.70 -32.19 23.88
CA PRO A 20 13.96 -32.36 22.46
C PRO A 20 13.42 -33.71 21.92
N PRO A 21 13.18 -33.82 20.60
CA PRO A 21 12.74 -35.07 20.00
C PRO A 21 13.67 -36.24 20.34
N ARG A 22 13.08 -37.38 20.74
CA ARG A 22 13.80 -38.61 21.15
C ARG A 22 14.61 -38.48 22.45
N ALA A 23 14.39 -37.45 23.27
CA ALA A 23 14.97 -37.36 24.61
C ALA A 23 14.35 -38.35 25.61
N GLY A 24 13.31 -39.11 25.25
CA GLY A 24 12.69 -40.09 26.15
C GLY A 24 11.62 -39.52 27.09
N VAL A 25 10.99 -38.39 26.71
CA VAL A 25 9.91 -37.73 27.46
C VAL A 25 8.74 -38.67 27.76
N THR A 26 8.24 -39.41 26.77
CA THR A 26 7.11 -40.34 26.97
C THR A 26 7.42 -41.46 27.99
N ALA A 27 8.64 -42.00 27.95
CA ALA A 27 9.09 -43.00 28.92
C ALA A 27 9.18 -42.38 30.34
N MET A 28 9.69 -41.15 30.43
CA MET A 28 9.73 -40.38 31.67
C MET A 28 8.34 -40.15 32.26
N VAL A 29 7.39 -39.67 31.45
CA VAL A 29 5.99 -39.45 31.88
C VAL A 29 5.36 -40.74 32.39
N THR A 30 5.57 -41.85 31.69
CA THR A 30 5.02 -43.15 32.08
C THR A 30 5.55 -43.58 33.45
N GLU A 31 6.85 -43.46 33.66
CA GLU A 31 7.49 -43.86 34.91
C GLU A 31 7.14 -42.92 36.07
N LEU A 32 7.10 -41.60 35.84
CA LEU A 32 6.69 -40.63 36.86
C LEU A 32 5.24 -40.82 37.30
N ARG A 33 4.31 -41.14 36.37
CA ARG A 33 2.92 -41.49 36.72
C ARG A 33 2.84 -42.74 37.59
N ARG A 34 3.72 -43.72 37.36
CA ARG A 34 3.81 -44.95 38.16
C ARG A 34 4.31 -44.68 39.57
N ARG A 35 5.36 -43.84 39.70
CA ARG A 35 6.03 -43.55 40.99
C ARG A 35 5.31 -42.48 41.82
N MET A 36 4.62 -41.54 41.19
CA MET A 36 3.96 -40.39 41.82
C MET A 36 2.47 -40.29 41.41
N PRO A 37 1.62 -41.27 41.76
CA PRO A 37 0.23 -41.34 41.28
C PRO A 37 -0.66 -40.20 41.78
N SER A 38 -0.25 -39.50 42.84
CA SER A 38 -0.97 -38.35 43.40
C SER A 38 -0.87 -37.08 42.55
N HIS A 39 -0.03 -37.06 41.51
CA HIS A 39 0.20 -35.89 40.64
C HIS A 39 -0.16 -36.17 39.18
N ARG A 40 -0.47 -35.11 38.43
CA ARG A 40 -0.80 -35.18 37.01
C ARG A 40 0.41 -34.81 36.17
N PHE A 41 0.83 -35.71 35.29
CA PHE A 41 1.93 -35.47 34.35
C PHE A 41 1.39 -35.27 32.93
N ALA A 42 1.78 -34.17 32.31
CA ALA A 42 1.40 -33.81 30.94
C ALA A 42 2.64 -33.77 30.03
N GLU A 43 2.49 -34.24 28.80
CA GLU A 43 3.53 -34.16 27.76
C GLU A 43 3.23 -32.99 26.82
N SER A 44 4.25 -32.20 26.48
CA SER A 44 4.08 -30.98 25.67
C SER A 44 3.56 -31.23 24.24
N ALA A 45 3.62 -32.48 23.73
CA ALA A 45 3.19 -32.80 22.38
C ALA A 45 1.65 -32.79 22.19
N ASP A 46 0.87 -32.88 23.27
CA ASP A 46 -0.58 -33.13 23.20
C ASP A 46 -1.46 -31.98 23.73
N THR A 47 -0.95 -31.05 24.54
CA THR A 47 -1.76 -29.92 25.07
C THR A 47 -0.87 -28.78 25.56
N ALA A 48 -1.18 -27.54 25.21
CA ALA A 48 -0.62 -26.37 25.89
C ALA A 48 -1.14 -26.37 27.33
N VAL A 49 -0.30 -26.76 28.28
CA VAL A 49 -0.60 -26.63 29.72
C VAL A 49 -0.35 -25.18 30.11
N GLU A 50 -1.41 -24.40 30.28
CA GLU A 50 -1.29 -23.06 30.86
C GLU A 50 -1.01 -23.16 32.37
N GLY A 51 0.18 -22.72 32.80
CA GLY A 51 0.56 -22.59 34.20
C GLY A 51 0.79 -23.91 34.95
N PRO A 52 1.75 -24.77 34.51
CA PRO A 52 2.12 -25.95 35.28
C PRO A 52 2.74 -25.59 36.64
N ASP A 53 2.51 -26.43 37.65
CA ASP A 53 3.09 -26.26 38.99
C ASP A 53 4.61 -26.48 38.98
N ALA A 54 5.09 -27.41 38.15
CA ALA A 54 6.50 -27.68 37.94
C ALA A 54 6.73 -28.21 36.52
N ALA A 55 7.98 -28.19 36.07
CA ALA A 55 8.38 -28.76 34.79
C ALA A 55 9.64 -29.62 34.90
N VAL A 56 9.65 -30.71 34.13
CA VAL A 56 10.80 -31.61 33.96
C VAL A 56 11.25 -31.48 32.50
N PHE A 57 12.43 -30.90 32.30
CA PHE A 57 13.05 -30.73 30.99
C PHE A 57 14.04 -31.87 30.72
N VAL A 58 13.68 -32.79 29.85
CA VAL A 58 14.44 -34.01 29.57
C VAL A 58 15.33 -33.83 28.34
N VAL A 59 16.62 -34.07 28.48
CA VAL A 59 17.61 -34.15 27.38
C VAL A 59 18.23 -35.54 27.35
N SER A 60 18.92 -35.91 26.28
CA SER A 60 19.48 -37.26 26.11
C SER A 60 20.98 -37.27 26.39
N ALA A 61 21.48 -38.26 27.12
CA ALA A 61 22.92 -38.48 27.33
C ALA A 61 23.72 -38.79 26.04
N VAL A 62 23.07 -38.84 24.87
CA VAL A 62 23.68 -39.15 23.57
C VAL A 62 24.65 -38.05 23.14
N ALA A 63 24.29 -36.79 23.37
CA ALA A 63 25.06 -35.63 22.94
C ALA A 63 24.67 -34.39 23.78
N PRO A 64 25.57 -33.41 23.91
CA PRO A 64 25.24 -32.14 24.55
C PRO A 64 24.11 -31.37 23.87
N MET A 65 23.44 -30.51 24.63
CA MET A 65 22.36 -29.64 24.18
C MET A 65 22.79 -28.72 23.02
N THR A 66 21.84 -28.44 22.14
CA THR A 66 21.96 -27.40 21.12
C THR A 66 21.40 -26.06 21.60
N GLU A 67 21.66 -24.99 20.85
CA GLU A 67 21.05 -23.67 21.09
C GLU A 67 19.51 -23.72 21.05
N SER A 68 18.95 -24.53 20.15
CA SER A 68 17.48 -24.74 20.07
C SER A 68 16.91 -25.43 21.30
N ASP A 69 17.67 -26.35 21.91
CA ASP A 69 17.25 -27.04 23.13
C ASP A 69 17.27 -26.08 24.32
N CYS A 70 18.28 -25.20 24.38
CA CYS A 70 18.37 -24.13 25.39
C CYS A 70 17.19 -23.16 25.28
N ALA A 71 16.83 -22.74 24.06
CA ALA A 71 15.67 -21.88 23.82
C ALA A 71 14.35 -22.54 24.26
N SER A 72 14.22 -23.86 24.04
CA SER A 72 13.05 -24.62 24.48
C SER A 72 12.95 -24.71 26.00
N ALA A 73 14.07 -24.92 26.69
CA ALA A 73 14.13 -24.89 28.15
C ALA A 73 13.81 -23.49 28.71
N ASP A 74 14.27 -22.44 28.03
CA ASP A 74 14.00 -21.04 28.40
C ASP A 74 12.49 -20.75 28.39
N LEU A 75 11.77 -21.17 27.34
CA LEU A 75 10.32 -21.05 27.22
C LEU A 75 9.57 -21.77 28.37
N VAL A 76 10.03 -22.96 28.75
CA VAL A 76 9.43 -23.69 29.89
C VAL A 76 9.61 -22.93 31.19
N ALA A 77 10.79 -22.36 31.41
CA ALA A 77 11.10 -21.54 32.57
C ALA A 77 10.34 -20.19 32.61
N GLU A 78 9.67 -19.77 31.53
CA GLU A 78 8.73 -18.63 31.55
C GLU A 78 7.36 -18.99 32.14
N THR A 79 7.04 -20.28 32.20
CA THR A 79 5.70 -20.77 32.60
C THR A 79 5.63 -21.22 34.05
N THR A 80 6.74 -21.63 34.64
CA THR A 80 6.84 -22.13 36.02
C THR A 80 8.22 -21.82 36.61
N ASP A 81 8.27 -21.58 37.91
CA ASP A 81 9.55 -21.33 38.61
C ASP A 81 10.28 -22.64 38.97
N ALA A 82 9.54 -23.73 39.13
CA ALA A 82 10.10 -25.04 39.47
C ALA A 82 10.42 -25.85 38.21
N VAL A 83 11.64 -25.70 37.69
CA VAL A 83 12.15 -26.48 36.55
C VAL A 83 13.26 -27.41 37.03
N ILE A 84 13.21 -28.68 36.62
CA ILE A 84 14.27 -29.68 36.85
C ILE A 84 14.75 -30.18 35.49
N ALA A 85 16.06 -30.10 35.24
CA ALA A 85 16.67 -30.63 34.04
C ALA A 85 17.13 -32.08 34.25
N VAL A 86 16.90 -32.94 33.25
CA VAL A 86 17.17 -34.38 33.35
C VAL A 86 17.99 -34.84 32.17
N VAL A 87 19.14 -35.44 32.42
CA VAL A 87 19.89 -36.19 31.41
C VAL A 87 19.38 -37.64 31.42
N SER A 88 18.67 -38.03 30.37
CA SER A 88 18.08 -39.36 30.21
C SER A 88 19.04 -40.36 29.54
N LYS A 89 18.71 -41.66 29.61
CA LYS A 89 19.47 -42.77 28.99
C LYS A 89 20.86 -42.97 29.58
N ILE A 90 21.02 -42.67 30.87
CA ILE A 90 22.29 -42.85 31.57
C ILE A 90 22.71 -44.33 31.65
N ASP A 91 21.77 -45.27 31.47
CA ASP A 91 21.99 -46.71 31.40
C ASP A 91 22.79 -47.13 30.15
N ASP A 92 22.63 -46.38 29.06
CA ASP A 92 23.27 -46.67 27.77
C ASP A 92 24.59 -45.91 27.56
N HIS A 93 24.84 -44.86 28.34
CA HIS A 93 25.92 -43.91 28.09
C HIS A 93 26.80 -43.74 29.34
N ARG A 94 27.93 -44.47 29.42
CA ARG A 94 28.84 -44.43 30.58
C ARG A 94 29.41 -43.04 30.90
N ASP A 95 29.62 -42.21 29.88
CA ASP A 95 30.19 -40.85 30.04
C ASP A 95 29.10 -39.76 30.21
N TRP A 96 27.87 -40.12 30.59
CA TRP A 96 26.75 -39.18 30.70
C TRP A 96 27.04 -38.01 31.65
N HIS A 97 27.85 -38.18 32.70
CA HIS A 97 28.26 -37.10 33.60
C HIS A 97 29.01 -35.97 32.87
N ARG A 98 29.78 -36.30 31.82
CA ARG A 98 30.46 -35.30 30.99
C ARG A 98 29.45 -34.51 30.15
N VAL A 99 28.42 -35.19 29.63
CA VAL A 99 27.32 -34.55 28.90
C VAL A 99 26.52 -33.63 29.83
N LEU A 100 26.16 -34.10 31.02
CA LEU A 100 25.48 -33.28 32.05
C LEU A 100 26.29 -32.02 32.41
N ALA A 101 27.61 -32.16 32.61
CA ALA A 101 28.46 -31.02 32.91
C ALA A 101 28.46 -29.98 31.77
N ALA A 102 28.56 -30.44 30.52
CA ALA A 102 28.48 -29.57 29.34
C ALA A 102 27.09 -28.91 29.21
N ASP A 103 26.02 -29.66 29.40
CA ASP A 103 24.65 -29.16 29.31
C ASP A 103 24.36 -28.11 30.37
N ARG A 104 24.85 -28.32 31.60
CA ARG A 104 24.72 -27.35 32.68
C ARG A 104 25.46 -26.04 32.37
N GLU A 105 26.62 -26.11 31.73
CA GLU A 105 27.35 -24.92 31.28
C GLU A 105 26.62 -24.19 30.14
N LEU A 106 26.15 -24.93 29.13
CA LEU A 106 25.39 -24.39 28.00
C LEU A 106 24.10 -23.71 28.46
N LEU A 107 23.30 -24.42 29.26
CA LEU A 107 22.04 -23.91 29.77
C LEU A 107 22.25 -22.73 30.73
N GLY A 108 23.27 -22.79 31.58
CA GLY A 108 23.64 -21.70 32.47
C GLY A 108 24.18 -20.46 31.74
N GLY A 109 24.80 -20.64 30.57
CA GLY A 109 25.23 -19.55 29.69
C GLY A 109 24.07 -18.89 28.92
N HIS A 110 22.99 -19.63 28.66
CA HIS A 110 21.84 -19.13 27.91
C HIS A 110 21.00 -18.12 28.72
N GLY A 111 20.86 -18.31 30.03
CA GLY A 111 20.06 -17.41 30.86
C GLY A 111 20.42 -17.46 32.34
N ALA A 112 20.45 -16.29 32.98
CA ALA A 112 20.77 -16.17 34.42
C ALA A 112 19.84 -17.00 35.31
N ARG A 113 18.57 -17.17 34.92
CA ARG A 113 17.58 -18.00 35.61
C ARG A 113 17.89 -19.50 35.53
N LEU A 114 18.40 -19.93 34.38
CA LEU A 114 18.66 -21.33 34.10
C LEU A 114 19.92 -21.86 34.81
N ARG A 115 20.82 -20.97 35.25
CA ARG A 115 22.02 -21.32 36.05
C ARG A 115 21.71 -22.04 37.35
N ARG A 116 20.49 -21.87 37.88
CA ARG A 116 20.07 -22.44 39.18
C ARG A 116 19.18 -23.66 39.03
N VAL A 117 18.91 -24.10 37.79
CA VAL A 117 18.10 -25.29 37.54
C VAL A 117 18.86 -26.52 38.05
N PRO A 118 18.24 -27.35 38.92
CA PRO A 118 18.83 -28.61 39.34
C PRO A 118 18.90 -29.60 38.17
N TRP A 119 19.97 -30.41 38.16
CA TRP A 119 20.25 -31.40 37.13
C TRP A 119 20.34 -32.79 37.74
N VAL A 120 19.67 -33.77 37.14
CA VAL A 120 19.75 -35.18 37.54
C VAL A 120 19.95 -36.10 36.35
N GLY A 121 20.58 -37.26 36.59
CA GLY A 121 20.61 -38.35 35.62
C GLY A 121 19.41 -39.26 35.82
N ALA A 122 18.81 -39.76 34.75
CA ALA A 122 17.71 -40.71 34.85
C ALA A 122 17.67 -41.74 33.72
N ALA A 123 17.14 -42.91 34.03
CA ALA A 123 16.82 -43.95 33.07
C ALA A 123 15.41 -44.47 33.37
N PRO A 124 14.35 -43.87 32.79
CA PRO A 124 12.97 -44.24 33.11
C PRO A 124 12.56 -45.61 32.53
N ALA A 125 13.25 -46.08 31.49
CA ALA A 125 13.00 -47.37 30.85
C ALA A 125 14.33 -47.96 30.35
N PRO A 126 15.21 -48.42 31.25
CA PRO A 126 16.52 -48.92 30.87
C PRO A 126 16.41 -50.24 30.11
N ARG A 127 17.39 -50.53 29.24
CA ARG A 127 17.42 -51.82 28.52
C ARG A 127 17.68 -53.01 29.44
N LEU A 128 18.41 -52.79 30.52
CA LEU A 128 18.76 -53.77 31.54
C LEU A 128 18.65 -53.12 32.93
N GLY A 129 18.02 -53.81 33.88
CA GLY A 129 17.86 -53.34 35.26
C GLY A 129 16.53 -52.62 35.53
N GLU A 130 16.42 -52.05 36.73
CA GLU A 130 15.22 -51.33 37.18
C GLU A 130 15.29 -49.84 36.77
N PRO A 131 14.14 -49.18 36.54
CA PRO A 131 14.09 -47.74 36.27
C PRO A 131 14.83 -46.91 37.32
N HIS A 132 15.76 -46.07 36.88
CA HIS A 132 16.53 -45.18 37.72
C HIS A 132 15.98 -43.76 37.64
N VAL A 133 15.03 -43.43 38.51
CA VAL A 133 14.39 -42.11 38.58
C VAL A 133 14.27 -41.58 40.01
N ASP A 134 14.85 -42.25 40.99
CA ASP A 134 14.64 -41.94 42.42
C ASP A 134 15.10 -40.52 42.76
N GLU A 135 16.28 -40.10 42.28
CA GLU A 135 16.80 -38.73 42.50
C GLU A 135 15.87 -37.66 41.91
N LEU A 136 15.30 -37.92 40.72
CA LEU A 136 14.32 -37.03 40.11
C LEU A 136 13.02 -36.97 40.91
N VAL A 137 12.52 -38.12 41.36
CA VAL A 137 11.30 -38.22 42.17
C VAL A 137 11.49 -37.46 43.47
N ASP A 138 12.61 -37.64 44.17
CA ASP A 138 12.90 -36.97 45.44
C ASP A 138 12.99 -35.44 45.26
N LEU A 139 13.68 -34.97 44.22
CA LEU A 139 13.78 -33.53 43.94
C LEU A 139 12.44 -32.93 43.53
N LEU A 140 11.67 -33.62 42.68
CA LEU A 140 10.38 -33.14 42.22
C LEU A 140 9.38 -33.08 43.38
N ASP A 141 9.35 -34.11 44.21
CA ASP A 141 8.52 -34.19 45.41
C ASP A 141 8.90 -33.10 46.43
N ALA A 142 10.19 -32.82 46.60
CA ALA A 142 10.66 -31.71 47.43
C ALA A 142 10.21 -30.33 46.88
N GLN A 143 10.30 -30.10 45.56
CA GLN A 143 9.83 -28.86 44.93
C GLN A 143 8.31 -28.71 45.03
N LEU A 144 7.55 -29.77 44.79
CA LEU A 144 6.08 -29.77 44.84
C LEU A 144 5.52 -29.56 46.26
N ARG A 145 6.28 -29.93 47.30
CA ARG A 145 5.93 -29.67 48.70
C ARG A 145 6.40 -28.31 49.22
N ASP A 146 7.17 -27.55 48.45
CA ASP A 146 7.60 -26.21 48.86
C ASP A 146 6.37 -25.30 49.02
N PRO A 147 6.09 -24.78 50.24
CA PRO A 147 4.94 -23.94 50.49
C PRO A 147 4.97 -22.61 49.71
N THR A 148 6.14 -22.22 49.18
CA THR A 148 6.30 -21.00 48.38
C THR A 148 6.05 -21.20 46.89
N LEU A 149 5.93 -22.44 46.42
CA LEU A 149 5.79 -22.76 44.99
C LEU A 149 4.62 -22.03 44.34
N ASP A 150 3.46 -22.04 45.01
CA ASP A 150 2.26 -21.35 44.55
C ASP A 150 2.49 -19.85 44.33
N GLU A 151 3.19 -19.21 45.26
CA GLU A 151 3.48 -17.78 45.17
C GLU A 151 4.51 -17.49 44.08
N ARG A 152 5.57 -18.30 43.97
CA ARG A 152 6.58 -18.18 42.91
C ARG A 152 5.93 -18.33 41.52
N ASN A 153 5.09 -19.34 41.33
CA ASN A 153 4.38 -19.55 40.06
C ASN A 153 3.37 -18.44 39.75
N ARG A 154 2.67 -17.89 40.74
CA ARG A 154 1.80 -16.71 40.53
C ARG A 154 2.60 -15.49 40.10
N LEU A 155 3.75 -15.22 40.73
CA LEU A 155 4.63 -14.11 40.34
C LEU A 155 5.15 -14.29 38.92
N ARG A 156 5.51 -15.52 38.53
CA ARG A 156 5.91 -15.85 37.15
C ARG A 156 4.79 -15.64 36.14
N ALA A 157 3.59 -16.14 36.43
CA ALA A 157 2.44 -15.95 35.57
C ALA A 157 2.13 -14.45 35.38
N ALA A 158 2.24 -13.64 36.44
CA ALA A 158 2.07 -12.20 36.38
C ALA A 158 3.15 -11.50 35.54
N GLU A 159 4.43 -11.87 35.70
CA GLU A 159 5.55 -11.35 34.92
C GLU A 159 5.37 -11.63 33.42
N SER A 160 5.11 -12.90 33.07
CA SER A 160 4.87 -13.33 31.69
C SER A 160 3.66 -12.63 31.08
N HIS A 161 2.59 -12.41 31.86
CA HIS A 161 1.43 -11.65 31.40
C HIS A 161 1.74 -10.18 31.14
N ILE A 162 2.49 -9.51 32.03
CA ILE A 162 2.94 -8.13 31.82
C ILE A 162 3.77 -8.01 30.54
N CYS A 163 4.67 -8.96 30.27
CA CYS A 163 5.46 -8.99 29.03
C CYS A 163 4.56 -9.10 27.79
N ARG A 164 3.54 -9.97 27.81
CA ARG A 164 2.55 -10.07 26.70
C ARG A 164 1.79 -8.77 26.49
N LEU A 165 1.32 -8.12 27.57
CA LEU A 165 0.61 -6.85 27.49
C LEU A 165 1.51 -5.74 26.92
N ARG A 166 2.78 -5.68 27.33
CA ARG A 166 3.76 -4.72 26.79
C ARG A 166 3.99 -4.93 25.30
N ALA A 167 4.16 -6.18 24.85
CA ALA A 167 4.28 -6.49 23.43
C ALA A 167 3.02 -6.08 22.64
N GLY A 168 1.83 -6.35 23.17
CA GLY A 168 0.56 -5.90 22.57
C GLY A 168 0.47 -4.38 22.48
N ARG A 169 0.87 -3.66 23.54
CA ARG A 169 0.92 -2.21 23.59
C ARG A 169 1.88 -1.63 22.54
N GLU A 170 3.09 -2.18 22.43
CA GLU A 170 4.09 -1.74 21.45
C GLU A 170 3.57 -1.90 20.01
N ARG A 171 2.89 -3.00 19.70
CA ARG A 171 2.23 -3.20 18.40
C ARG A 171 1.18 -2.13 18.10
N LEU A 172 0.35 -1.77 19.09
CA LEU A 172 -0.65 -0.70 18.93
C LEU A 172 0.01 0.67 18.77
N VAL A 173 1.08 0.97 19.50
CA VAL A 173 1.84 2.21 19.35
C VAL A 173 2.44 2.31 17.96
N LEU A 174 3.04 1.22 17.45
CA LEU A 174 3.60 1.17 16.11
C LEU A 174 2.50 1.38 15.06
N ARG A 175 1.37 0.66 15.17
CA ARG A 175 0.22 0.81 14.27
C ARG A 175 -0.27 2.26 14.25
N ARG A 176 -0.43 2.89 15.42
CA ARG A 176 -0.84 4.31 15.53
C ARG A 176 0.13 5.26 14.82
N ARG A 177 1.45 5.01 14.93
CA ARG A 177 2.48 5.83 14.27
C ARG A 177 2.47 5.71 12.76
N LEU A 178 2.16 4.52 12.23
CA LEU A 178 2.23 4.23 10.80
C LEU A 178 0.90 4.49 10.06
N ALA A 179 -0.24 4.42 10.75
CA ALA A 179 -1.55 4.55 10.10
C ALA A 179 -1.74 5.88 9.35
N ALA A 180 -1.40 7.02 9.97
CA ALA A 180 -1.52 8.33 9.33
C ALA A 180 -0.65 8.50 8.07
N PRO A 181 0.68 8.24 8.10
CA PRO A 181 1.52 8.36 6.91
C PRO A 181 1.15 7.36 5.81
N GLU A 182 0.75 6.13 6.15
CA GLU A 182 0.31 5.12 5.17
C GLU A 182 -0.97 5.56 4.45
N ARG A 183 -1.98 6.03 5.20
CA ARG A 183 -3.21 6.59 4.62
C ARG A 183 -2.94 7.81 3.74
N ALA A 184 -2.05 8.70 4.17
CA ALA A 184 -1.65 9.88 3.39
C ALA A 184 -0.87 9.51 2.13
N ALA A 185 -0.02 8.48 2.17
CA ALA A 185 0.71 7.99 0.99
C ALA A 185 -0.24 7.36 -0.03
N SER A 186 -1.15 6.48 0.42
CA SER A 186 -2.16 5.85 -0.44
C SER A 186 -3.08 6.89 -1.09
N SER A 187 -3.59 7.85 -0.31
CA SER A 187 -4.46 8.91 -0.82
C SER A 187 -3.76 9.81 -1.84
N ARG A 188 -2.50 10.19 -1.58
CA ARG A 188 -1.71 10.96 -2.55
C ARG A 188 -1.50 10.18 -3.85
N ALA A 189 -1.22 8.88 -3.77
CA ALA A 189 -1.05 8.05 -4.96
C ALA A 189 -2.33 8.06 -5.82
N THR A 190 -3.50 7.92 -5.21
CA THR A 190 -4.80 7.99 -5.92
C THR A 190 -5.04 9.36 -6.55
N VAL A 191 -4.78 10.46 -5.83
CA VAL A 191 -4.91 11.82 -6.38
C VAL A 191 -3.96 12.06 -7.55
N GLN A 192 -2.70 11.62 -7.45
CA GLN A 192 -1.73 11.78 -8.54
C GLN A 192 -2.09 10.92 -9.77
N GLN A 193 -2.61 9.71 -9.56
CA GLN A 193 -3.12 8.86 -10.66
C GLN A 193 -4.30 9.51 -11.38
N ALA A 194 -5.27 10.05 -10.63
CA ALA A 194 -6.41 10.78 -11.19
C ALA A 194 -5.96 12.02 -11.99
N ARG A 195 -5.04 12.82 -11.43
CA ARG A 195 -4.47 13.99 -12.11
C ARG A 195 -3.78 13.61 -13.43
N LEU A 196 -2.98 12.55 -13.43
CA LEU A 196 -2.29 12.06 -14.63
C LEU A 196 -3.31 11.60 -15.69
N ALA A 197 -4.31 10.81 -15.29
CA ALA A 197 -5.35 10.31 -16.17
C ALA A 197 -6.16 11.46 -16.82
N LEU A 198 -6.61 12.42 -16.02
CA LEU A 198 -7.37 13.59 -16.49
C LEU A 198 -6.54 14.48 -17.42
N THR A 199 -5.29 14.77 -17.06
CA THR A 199 -4.39 15.57 -17.92
C THR A 199 -4.15 14.88 -19.26
N HIS A 200 -3.95 13.55 -19.23
CA HIS A 200 -3.76 12.77 -20.44
C HIS A 200 -5.02 12.75 -21.32
N ALA A 201 -6.20 12.55 -20.71
CA ALA A 201 -7.49 12.58 -21.41
C ALA A 201 -7.74 13.94 -22.07
N ALA A 202 -7.52 15.05 -21.35
CA ALA A 202 -7.65 16.41 -21.88
C ALA A 202 -6.74 16.65 -23.09
N ARG A 203 -5.45 16.25 -22.99
CA ARG A 203 -4.49 16.35 -24.10
C ARG A 203 -4.90 15.53 -25.30
N ARG A 204 -5.38 14.30 -25.10
CA ARG A 204 -5.85 13.41 -26.16
C ARG A 204 -7.05 14.00 -26.89
N ARG A 205 -8.03 14.54 -26.17
CA ARG A 205 -9.21 15.23 -26.75
C ARG A 205 -8.78 16.47 -27.55
N CYS A 206 -7.86 17.29 -27.03
CA CYS A 206 -7.35 18.46 -27.75
C CYS A 206 -6.56 18.09 -29.01
N ALA A 207 -5.76 17.01 -28.97
CA ALA A 207 -5.05 16.51 -30.13
C ALA A 207 -6.02 16.01 -31.22
N SER A 208 -7.06 15.27 -30.82
CA SER A 208 -8.13 14.83 -31.73
C SER A 208 -8.87 16.01 -32.35
N LEU A 209 -9.23 17.02 -31.54
CA LEU A 209 -9.86 18.26 -32.00
C LEU A 209 -8.98 18.99 -33.02
N ARG A 210 -7.66 19.04 -32.78
CA ARG A 210 -6.71 19.68 -33.70
C ARG A 210 -6.77 19.02 -35.08
N THR A 211 -6.67 17.70 -35.14
CA THR A 211 -6.70 16.96 -36.40
C THR A 211 -8.02 17.19 -37.12
N GLU A 212 -9.15 17.04 -36.41
CA GLU A 212 -10.50 17.26 -36.96
C GLU A 212 -10.64 18.66 -37.57
N LEU A 213 -10.25 19.71 -36.85
CA LEU A 213 -10.41 21.09 -37.30
C LEU A 213 -9.41 21.49 -38.40
N LEU A 214 -8.19 20.98 -38.38
CA LEU A 214 -7.21 21.25 -39.44
C LEU A 214 -7.59 20.57 -40.76
N ASP A 215 -8.12 19.35 -40.70
CA ASP A 215 -8.65 18.65 -41.87
C ASP A 215 -9.87 19.39 -42.42
N ALA A 216 -10.77 19.85 -41.55
CA ALA A 216 -11.91 20.67 -41.94
C ALA A 216 -11.48 22.00 -42.58
N ALA A 217 -10.47 22.69 -42.03
CA ALA A 217 -9.92 23.92 -42.60
C ALA A 217 -9.28 23.68 -43.98
N ALA A 218 -8.57 22.56 -44.16
CA ALA A 218 -7.96 22.20 -45.44
C ALA A 218 -9.02 21.87 -46.52
N ALA A 219 -10.14 21.26 -46.12
CA ALA A 219 -11.25 20.90 -47.01
C ALA A 219 -12.22 22.07 -47.29
N ALA A 220 -12.20 23.14 -46.47
CA ALA A 220 -13.16 24.23 -46.51
C ALA A 220 -13.32 24.85 -47.89
N ARG A 221 -14.59 24.99 -48.32
CA ARG A 221 -14.97 25.66 -49.58
C ARG A 221 -15.36 27.11 -49.32
N ARG A 222 -15.34 27.96 -50.36
CA ARG A 222 -15.70 29.39 -50.22
C ARG A 222 -16.98 29.71 -49.42
N PRO A 223 -18.13 29.03 -49.61
CA PRO A 223 -19.33 29.34 -48.82
C PRO A 223 -19.18 28.95 -47.34
N GLU A 224 -18.35 27.96 -47.02
CA GLU A 224 -18.15 27.44 -45.67
C GLU A 224 -17.18 28.30 -44.85
N ILE A 225 -16.31 29.09 -45.49
CA ILE A 225 -15.32 29.94 -44.82
C ILE A 225 -15.98 30.94 -43.85
N ALA A 226 -17.17 31.44 -44.19
CA ALA A 226 -17.88 32.40 -43.35
C ALA A 226 -18.46 31.77 -42.06
N SER A 227 -18.93 30.52 -42.14
CA SER A 227 -19.51 29.79 -40.99
C SER A 227 -18.48 28.98 -40.19
N PHE A 228 -17.29 28.76 -40.75
CA PHE A 228 -16.23 27.97 -40.14
C PHE A 228 -15.82 28.44 -38.72
N PRO A 229 -15.73 29.76 -38.42
CA PRO A 229 -15.37 30.21 -37.08
C PRO A 229 -16.39 29.81 -36.01
N GLU A 230 -17.68 29.81 -36.35
CA GLU A 230 -18.74 29.35 -35.45
C GLU A 230 -18.68 27.84 -35.22
N GLN A 231 -18.39 27.06 -36.27
CA GLN A 231 -18.19 25.62 -36.16
C GLN A 231 -17.01 25.29 -35.21
N VAL A 232 -15.87 25.98 -35.36
CA VAL A 232 -14.70 25.81 -34.48
C VAL A 232 -15.06 26.16 -33.04
N ARG A 233 -15.69 27.30 -32.79
CA ARG A 233 -16.12 27.71 -31.44
C ARG A 233 -17.01 26.67 -30.78
N ARG A 234 -18.00 26.13 -31.52
CA ARG A 234 -18.88 25.07 -31.03
C ARG A 234 -18.10 23.81 -30.65
N ARG A 235 -17.21 23.31 -31.51
CA ARG A 235 -16.41 22.10 -31.23
C ARG A 235 -15.44 22.29 -30.06
N CYS A 236 -14.82 23.47 -29.96
CA CYS A 236 -14.01 23.84 -28.80
C CYS A 236 -14.82 23.85 -27.49
N ALA A 237 -16.05 24.39 -27.51
CA ALA A 237 -16.95 24.38 -26.36
C ALA A 237 -17.36 22.96 -25.96
N GLU A 238 -17.68 22.09 -26.91
CA GLU A 238 -18.03 20.69 -26.65
C GLU A 238 -16.86 19.92 -26.00
N VAL A 239 -15.62 20.11 -26.47
CA VAL A 239 -14.44 19.51 -25.85
C VAL A 239 -14.20 20.06 -24.44
N SER A 240 -14.38 21.37 -24.23
CA SER A 240 -14.24 21.99 -22.92
C SER A 240 -15.25 21.42 -21.92
N ALA A 241 -16.52 21.32 -22.32
CA ALA A 241 -17.59 20.74 -21.52
C ALA A 241 -17.34 19.25 -21.21
N ALA A 242 -16.77 18.49 -22.16
CA ALA A 242 -16.42 17.09 -21.92
C ALA A 242 -15.27 16.95 -20.90
N VAL A 243 -14.28 17.84 -20.91
CA VAL A 243 -13.21 17.87 -19.89
C VAL A 243 -13.79 18.25 -18.52
N GLU A 244 -14.71 19.21 -18.48
CA GLU A 244 -15.42 19.60 -17.25
C GLU A 244 -16.25 18.44 -16.70
N ALA A 245 -16.93 17.67 -17.55
CA ALA A 245 -17.67 16.48 -17.14
C ALA A 245 -16.74 15.37 -16.62
N ASP A 246 -15.60 15.12 -17.28
CA ASP A 246 -14.60 14.17 -16.81
C ASP A 246 -14.05 14.60 -15.43
N LEU A 247 -13.77 15.90 -15.25
CA LEU A 247 -13.33 16.46 -13.96
C LEU A 247 -14.41 16.32 -12.90
N ALA A 248 -15.66 16.68 -13.20
CA ALA A 248 -16.79 16.59 -12.28
C ALA A 248 -17.04 15.16 -11.78
N ALA A 249 -16.86 14.16 -12.65
CA ALA A 249 -16.96 12.75 -12.27
C ALA A 249 -15.90 12.33 -11.22
N HIS A 250 -14.75 13.01 -11.18
CA HIS A 250 -13.69 12.77 -10.20
C HIS A 250 -13.78 13.70 -8.96
N THR A 251 -14.57 14.77 -9.03
CA THR A 251 -14.73 15.76 -7.94
C THR A 251 -16.08 15.71 -7.24
N ALA A 252 -16.98 14.79 -7.62
CA ALA A 252 -18.37 14.70 -7.15
C ALA A 252 -18.54 14.61 -5.61
N GLU A 253 -17.50 14.20 -4.88
CA GLU A 253 -17.49 14.16 -3.40
C GLU A 253 -16.96 15.45 -2.74
N ALA A 254 -16.37 16.40 -3.49
CA ALA A 254 -15.57 17.51 -2.96
C ALA A 254 -16.09 18.92 -3.33
N ALA A 255 -17.32 19.05 -3.83
CA ALA A 255 -17.69 20.19 -4.68
C ALA A 255 -17.93 21.54 -3.96
N GLU A 256 -17.05 22.50 -4.24
CA GLU A 256 -17.42 23.82 -4.76
C GLU A 256 -16.53 24.08 -5.99
N VAL A 257 -17.09 23.94 -7.20
CA VAL A 257 -16.33 24.08 -8.46
C VAL A 257 -16.21 25.57 -8.78
N VAL A 258 -14.99 26.10 -8.71
CA VAL A 258 -14.69 27.46 -9.15
C VAL A 258 -14.92 27.55 -10.66
N ALA A 259 -15.88 28.38 -11.07
CA ALA A 259 -16.15 28.67 -12.47
C ALA A 259 -14.97 29.44 -13.08
N VAL A 260 -14.26 28.82 -14.01
CA VAL A 260 -13.21 29.47 -14.80
C VAL A 260 -13.88 30.24 -15.95
N PRO A 261 -13.48 31.51 -16.22
CA PRO A 261 -14.10 32.31 -17.26
C PRO A 261 -14.02 31.64 -18.65
N PRO A 262 -15.00 31.89 -19.53
CA PRO A 262 -15.01 31.34 -20.87
C PRO A 262 -13.78 31.83 -21.66
N ILE A 263 -13.25 30.97 -22.53
CA ILE A 263 -12.12 31.29 -23.40
C ILE A 263 -12.53 32.45 -24.32
N GLY A 264 -11.91 33.62 -24.14
CA GLY A 264 -12.08 34.78 -25.01
C GLY A 264 -11.37 34.54 -26.35
N ALA A 265 -12.11 34.13 -27.37
CA ALA A 265 -11.57 33.84 -28.69
C ALA A 265 -11.71 35.04 -29.63
N ALA A 266 -10.60 35.55 -30.15
CA ALA A 266 -10.61 36.56 -31.23
C ALA A 266 -11.00 35.92 -32.57
N ASP A 267 -11.73 36.67 -33.41
CA ASP A 267 -12.15 36.21 -34.75
C ASP A 267 -10.94 36.11 -35.71
N PRO A 268 -10.97 35.21 -36.72
CA PRO A 268 -9.87 35.06 -37.66
C PRO A 268 -9.67 36.35 -38.50
N PRO A 269 -8.41 36.77 -38.74
CA PRO A 269 -8.11 38.04 -39.41
C PRO A 269 -8.25 37.93 -40.94
N LEU A 270 -9.45 37.65 -41.44
CA LEU A 270 -9.73 37.51 -42.88
C LEU A 270 -9.78 38.86 -43.65
N ASN A 271 -9.76 39.99 -42.92
CA ASN A 271 -10.06 41.34 -43.46
C ASN A 271 -8.83 42.16 -43.92
N SER A 272 -7.59 41.68 -43.79
CA SER A 272 -6.36 42.38 -44.22
C SER A 272 -6.17 42.44 -45.75
N ARG A 273 -7.11 41.89 -46.52
CA ARG A 273 -7.06 41.63 -47.97
C ARG A 273 -6.88 42.82 -48.91
N ARG A 274 -7.18 44.06 -48.52
CA ARG A 274 -7.39 45.13 -49.52
C ARG A 274 -6.14 45.47 -50.34
N LEU A 275 -4.96 45.53 -49.72
CA LEU A 275 -3.71 45.86 -50.42
C LEU A 275 -3.13 44.68 -51.21
N GLU A 276 -3.19 43.46 -50.64
CA GLU A 276 -2.68 42.25 -51.27
C GLU A 276 -3.52 41.85 -52.50
N THR A 277 -4.85 42.04 -52.43
CA THR A 277 -5.76 41.80 -53.56
C THR A 277 -5.44 42.74 -54.71
N GLN A 278 -5.15 44.02 -54.43
CA GLN A 278 -4.79 45.02 -55.44
C GLN A 278 -3.47 44.68 -56.15
N LEU A 279 -2.42 44.32 -55.38
CA LEU A 279 -1.14 43.86 -55.92
C LEU A 279 -1.29 42.60 -56.78
N MET A 280 -2.12 41.65 -56.33
CA MET A 280 -2.41 40.42 -57.06
C MET A 280 -3.23 40.63 -58.32
N THR A 281 -4.17 41.58 -58.35
CA THR A 281 -4.90 41.93 -59.57
C THR A 281 -3.97 42.51 -60.63
N VAL A 282 -2.98 43.34 -60.24
CA VAL A 282 -2.00 43.90 -61.18
C VAL A 282 -1.08 42.81 -61.72
N LEU A 283 -0.57 41.93 -60.85
CA LEU A 283 0.29 40.82 -61.26
C LEU A 283 -0.46 39.78 -62.13
N GLY A 284 -1.71 39.46 -61.75
CA GLY A 284 -2.58 38.56 -62.48
C GLY A 284 -3.00 39.13 -63.84
N ALA A 285 -3.20 40.44 -63.96
CA ALA A 285 -3.49 41.10 -65.23
C ALA A 285 -2.33 40.95 -66.23
N GLY A 286 -1.08 41.07 -65.78
CA GLY A 286 0.11 40.84 -66.61
C GLY A 286 0.23 39.40 -67.12
N PHE A 287 -0.04 38.42 -66.25
CA PHE A 287 -0.05 37.00 -66.64
C PHE A 287 -1.20 36.68 -67.63
N GLY A 288 -2.40 37.20 -67.37
CA GLY A 288 -3.57 37.03 -68.25
C GLY A 288 -3.37 37.63 -69.64
N LEU A 289 -2.73 38.80 -69.71
CA LEU A 289 -2.34 39.43 -70.97
C LEU A 289 -1.37 38.55 -71.75
N GLY A 290 -0.36 37.96 -71.09
CA GLY A 290 0.59 37.04 -71.72
C GLY A 290 -0.09 35.78 -72.29
N VAL A 291 -0.98 35.14 -71.52
CA VAL A 291 -1.78 33.99 -71.98
C VAL A 291 -2.69 34.39 -73.14
N ALA A 292 -3.33 35.55 -73.08
CA ALA A 292 -4.19 36.04 -74.14
C ALA A 292 -3.42 36.22 -75.46
N LEU A 293 -2.21 36.80 -75.42
CA LEU A 293 -1.37 36.99 -76.59
C LEU A 293 -0.89 35.65 -77.18
N VAL A 294 -0.51 34.68 -76.34
CA VAL A 294 -0.10 33.34 -76.79
C VAL A 294 -1.27 32.60 -77.48
N VAL A 295 -2.45 32.58 -76.85
CA VAL A 295 -3.65 31.93 -77.40
C VAL A 295 -4.10 32.61 -78.70
N THR A 296 -4.12 33.95 -78.72
CA THR A 296 -4.43 34.73 -79.93
C THR A 296 -3.46 34.40 -81.06
N ARG A 297 -2.16 34.30 -80.77
CA ARG A 297 -1.13 34.00 -81.76
C ARG A 297 -1.23 32.59 -82.33
N VAL A 298 -1.56 31.59 -81.50
CA VAL A 298 -1.76 30.20 -81.95
C VAL A 298 -2.99 30.08 -82.84
N LEU A 299 -4.13 30.68 -82.43
CA LEU A 299 -5.38 30.64 -83.21
C LEU A 299 -5.26 31.40 -84.54
N ALA A 300 -4.59 32.55 -84.55
CA ALA A 300 -4.35 33.33 -85.76
C ALA A 300 -3.46 32.59 -86.78
N GLY A 301 -2.54 31.72 -86.32
CA GLY A 301 -1.68 30.90 -87.18
C GLY A 301 -2.40 29.73 -87.86
N VAL A 302 -3.54 29.28 -87.32
CA VAL A 302 -4.31 28.14 -87.82
C VAL A 302 -5.39 28.58 -88.84
N ALA A 303 -5.95 29.78 -88.69
CA ALA A 303 -6.98 30.32 -89.59
C ALA A 303 -6.79 31.85 -89.77
N PRO A 304 -6.05 32.30 -90.80
CA PRO A 304 -5.70 33.71 -90.98
C PRO A 304 -6.91 34.65 -91.17
N GLY A 305 -8.04 34.13 -91.66
CA GLY A 305 -9.28 34.88 -91.89
C GLY A 305 -10.12 35.16 -90.64
N LEU A 306 -9.74 34.66 -89.47
CA LEU A 306 -10.50 34.78 -88.21
C LEU A 306 -9.71 35.49 -87.09
N SER A 307 -8.77 36.36 -87.44
CA SER A 307 -7.87 37.05 -86.50
C SER A 307 -8.59 37.85 -85.40
N VAL A 308 -9.72 38.50 -85.71
CA VAL A 308 -10.56 39.20 -84.72
C VAL A 308 -11.19 38.22 -83.74
N ALA A 309 -11.68 37.07 -84.21
CA ALA A 309 -12.22 36.02 -83.36
C ALA A 309 -11.12 35.38 -82.49
N ALA A 310 -9.92 35.19 -83.03
CA ALA A 310 -8.76 34.71 -82.29
C ALA A 310 -8.37 35.64 -81.13
N LEU A 311 -8.42 36.96 -81.33
CA LEU A 311 -8.14 37.95 -80.29
C LEU A 311 -9.22 37.98 -79.20
N ALA A 312 -10.49 37.89 -79.59
CA ALA A 312 -11.60 37.81 -78.63
C ALA A 312 -11.50 36.54 -77.76
N VAL A 313 -11.21 35.39 -78.35
CA VAL A 313 -11.03 34.12 -77.63
C VAL A 313 -9.81 34.18 -76.71
N GLY A 314 -8.68 34.72 -77.19
CA GLY A 314 -7.48 34.90 -76.36
C GLY A 314 -7.74 35.79 -75.15
N ALA A 315 -8.43 36.92 -75.33
CA ALA A 315 -8.79 37.81 -74.22
C ALA A 315 -9.69 37.13 -73.18
N VAL A 316 -10.71 36.38 -73.61
CA VAL A 316 -11.60 35.61 -72.71
C VAL A 316 -10.81 34.56 -71.93
N VAL A 317 -9.95 33.79 -72.60
CA VAL A 317 -9.12 32.76 -71.95
C VAL A 317 -8.11 33.37 -70.98
N GLY A 318 -7.48 34.49 -71.35
CA GLY A 318 -6.56 35.24 -70.47
C GLY A 318 -7.26 35.73 -69.20
N LEU A 319 -8.42 36.39 -69.33
CA LEU A 319 -9.22 36.85 -68.20
C LEU A 319 -9.73 35.70 -67.33
N ALA A 320 -10.18 34.60 -67.93
CA ALA A 320 -10.64 33.41 -67.21
C ALA A 320 -9.49 32.79 -66.40
N THR A 321 -8.29 32.70 -66.98
CA THR A 321 -7.11 32.13 -66.31
C THR A 321 -6.65 33.01 -65.15
N THR A 322 -6.58 34.34 -65.34
CA THR A 322 -6.26 35.29 -64.26
C THR A 322 -7.28 35.24 -63.13
N GLY A 323 -8.57 35.24 -63.48
CA GLY A 323 -9.65 35.08 -62.52
C GLY A 323 -9.52 33.77 -61.74
N TRP A 324 -9.17 32.67 -62.40
CA TRP A 324 -8.93 31.38 -61.76
C TRP A 324 -7.73 31.41 -60.81
N VAL A 325 -6.56 31.92 -61.22
CA VAL A 325 -5.35 31.99 -60.39
C VAL A 325 -5.58 32.84 -59.14
N VAL A 326 -6.15 34.03 -59.29
CA VAL A 326 -6.46 34.93 -58.18
C VAL A 326 -7.47 34.25 -57.23
N ARG A 327 -8.50 33.59 -57.79
CA ARG A 327 -9.52 32.89 -56.99
C ARG A 327 -8.96 31.70 -56.22
N ALA A 328 -8.09 30.90 -56.86
CA ALA A 328 -7.43 29.74 -56.28
C ALA A 328 -6.44 30.16 -55.17
N ARG A 329 -5.61 31.17 -55.42
CA ARG A 329 -4.65 31.65 -54.41
C ARG A 329 -5.34 32.32 -53.22
N ALA A 330 -6.39 33.10 -53.45
CA ALA A 330 -7.21 33.66 -52.38
C ALA A 330 -7.83 32.55 -51.51
N LEU A 331 -8.28 31.45 -52.11
CA LEU A 331 -8.79 30.30 -51.37
C LEU A 331 -7.69 29.60 -50.54
N LEU A 332 -6.50 29.40 -51.11
CA LEU A 332 -5.36 28.80 -50.39
C LEU A 332 -4.89 29.66 -49.22
N HIS A 333 -4.87 30.99 -49.39
CA HIS A 333 -4.53 31.92 -48.31
C HIS A 333 -5.58 31.89 -47.20
N ASP A 334 -6.88 31.91 -47.54
CA ASP A 334 -7.94 31.80 -46.53
C ASP A 334 -7.80 30.52 -45.71
N ARG A 335 -7.51 29.39 -46.38
CA ARG A 335 -7.24 28.12 -45.70
C ARG A 335 -6.03 28.21 -44.77
N ALA A 336 -4.93 28.83 -45.20
CA ALA A 336 -3.74 29.01 -44.37
C ALA A 336 -4.02 29.87 -43.13
N VAL A 337 -4.78 30.97 -43.27
CA VAL A 337 -5.20 31.82 -42.16
C VAL A 337 -6.11 31.05 -41.20
N LEU A 338 -7.07 30.29 -41.72
CA LEU A 338 -7.94 29.44 -40.91
C LEU A 338 -7.15 28.35 -40.16
N GLN A 339 -6.17 27.72 -40.80
CA GLN A 339 -5.33 26.71 -40.17
C GLN A 339 -4.45 27.30 -39.04
N ALA A 340 -3.89 28.49 -39.26
CA ALA A 340 -3.13 29.20 -38.23
C ALA A 340 -4.04 29.56 -37.03
N TRP A 341 -5.20 30.16 -37.31
CA TRP A 341 -6.18 30.53 -36.29
C TRP A 341 -6.74 29.31 -35.52
N VAL A 342 -7.04 28.21 -36.20
CA VAL A 342 -7.41 26.93 -35.55
C VAL A 342 -6.29 26.44 -34.64
N GLY A 343 -5.04 26.58 -35.07
CA GLY A 343 -3.87 26.27 -34.25
C GLY A 343 -3.89 27.03 -32.93
N ASP A 344 -4.07 28.35 -32.98
CA ASP A 344 -4.12 29.22 -31.81
C ASP A 344 -5.32 28.88 -30.90
N MET A 345 -6.49 28.63 -31.49
CA MET A 345 -7.70 28.25 -30.78
C MET A 345 -7.54 26.94 -29.99
N VAL A 346 -6.95 25.92 -30.60
CA VAL A 346 -6.71 24.64 -29.93
C VAL A 346 -5.68 24.78 -28.81
N VAL A 347 -4.66 25.63 -28.98
CA VAL A 347 -3.69 25.93 -27.92
C VAL A 347 -4.38 26.60 -26.73
N ALA A 348 -5.26 27.57 -26.98
CA ALA A 348 -6.03 28.23 -25.93
C ALA A 348 -6.96 27.25 -25.17
N VAL A 349 -7.68 26.38 -25.90
CA VAL A 349 -8.52 25.32 -25.28
C VAL A 349 -7.69 24.36 -24.44
N ARG A 350 -6.54 23.93 -24.96
CA ARG A 350 -5.63 23.05 -24.21
C ARG A 350 -5.13 23.72 -22.93
N ALA A 351 -4.68 24.96 -23.00
CA ALA A 351 -4.20 25.70 -21.83
C ALA A 351 -5.30 25.81 -20.77
N ALA A 352 -6.51 26.19 -21.18
CA ALA A 352 -7.65 26.33 -20.27
C ALA A 352 -8.10 24.97 -19.70
N ALA A 353 -7.96 23.86 -20.44
CA ALA A 353 -8.23 22.52 -19.95
C ALA A 353 -7.19 22.06 -18.91
N GLU A 354 -5.89 22.30 -19.18
CA GLU A 354 -4.81 21.97 -18.25
C GLU A 354 -4.93 22.79 -16.94
N GLU A 355 -5.29 24.07 -17.03
CA GLU A 355 -5.57 24.93 -15.87
C GLU A 355 -6.75 24.42 -15.04
N ARG A 356 -7.89 24.09 -15.67
CA ARG A 356 -9.06 23.53 -14.96
C ARG A 356 -8.72 22.23 -14.23
N VAL A 357 -7.99 21.32 -14.88
CA VAL A 357 -7.56 20.06 -14.26
C VAL A 357 -6.64 20.36 -13.07
N ALA A 358 -5.69 21.29 -13.19
CA ALA A 358 -4.81 21.65 -12.09
C ALA A 358 -5.58 22.23 -10.90
N THR A 359 -6.46 23.21 -11.12
CA THR A 359 -7.25 23.86 -10.08
C THR A 359 -8.23 22.90 -9.42
N GLY A 360 -8.94 22.09 -10.22
CA GLY A 360 -9.88 21.09 -9.69
C GLY A 360 -9.19 19.96 -8.92
N MET A 361 -7.95 19.58 -9.28
CA MET A 361 -7.20 18.60 -8.49
C MET A 361 -6.70 19.15 -7.15
N LEU A 362 -6.44 20.44 -7.05
CA LEU A 362 -6.10 21.08 -5.76
C LEU A 362 -7.29 21.06 -4.80
N THR A 363 -8.52 21.29 -5.29
CA THR A 363 -9.72 21.23 -4.44
C THR A 363 -10.00 19.79 -3.97
N VAL A 364 -9.81 18.80 -4.85
CA VAL A 364 -9.91 17.37 -4.50
C VAL A 364 -8.86 16.98 -3.46
N GLU A 365 -7.61 17.41 -3.63
CA GLU A 365 -6.52 17.11 -2.69
C GLU A 365 -6.84 17.69 -1.29
N ALA A 366 -7.30 18.94 -1.23
CA ALA A 366 -7.69 19.59 0.02
C ALA A 366 -8.85 18.85 0.72
N ALA A 367 -9.91 18.50 -0.03
CA ALA A 367 -11.05 17.75 0.50
C ALA A 367 -10.65 16.34 0.99
N THR A 368 -9.78 15.65 0.24
CA THR A 368 -9.27 14.32 0.58
C THR A 368 -8.44 14.36 1.87
N VAL A 369 -7.59 15.37 2.04
CA VAL A 369 -6.82 15.57 3.27
C VAL A 369 -7.74 15.82 4.46
N ALA A 370 -8.76 16.68 4.31
CA ALA A 370 -9.73 16.95 5.36
C ALA A 370 -10.54 15.71 5.77
N ALA A 371 -11.06 14.95 4.79
CA ALA A 371 -11.79 13.71 5.03
C ALA A 371 -10.92 12.65 5.75
N ASN A 372 -9.66 12.50 5.32
CA ASN A 372 -8.71 11.58 5.94
C ASN A 372 -8.35 11.97 7.37
N ALA A 373 -8.24 13.26 7.66
CA ALA A 373 -8.01 13.76 9.01
C ALA A 373 -9.20 13.45 9.93
N ALA A 374 -10.43 13.68 9.45
CA ALA A 374 -11.65 13.37 10.19
C ALA A 374 -11.80 11.86 10.47
N ALA A 375 -11.60 11.02 9.45
CA ALA A 375 -11.65 9.56 9.61
C ALA A 375 -10.53 9.04 10.54
N GLY A 376 -9.33 9.60 10.43
CA GLY A 376 -8.19 9.22 11.27
C GLY A 376 -8.39 9.54 12.75
N ALA A 377 -9.06 10.64 13.08
CA ALA A 377 -9.26 11.06 14.47
C ALA A 377 -10.05 10.03 15.30
N ALA A 378 -11.07 9.39 14.71
CA ALA A 378 -11.87 8.36 15.39
C ALA A 378 -11.06 7.07 15.63
N GLU A 379 -10.29 6.62 14.64
CA GLU A 379 -9.42 5.45 14.78
C GLU A 379 -8.29 5.72 15.80
N ASP A 380 -7.67 6.90 15.75
CA ASP A 380 -6.62 7.30 16.67
C ASP A 380 -7.11 7.37 18.13
N ALA A 381 -8.34 7.83 18.35
CA ALA A 381 -8.98 7.82 19.65
C ALA A 381 -9.24 6.39 20.16
N ALA A 382 -9.73 5.50 19.29
CA ALA A 382 -9.97 4.10 19.63
C ALA A 382 -8.66 3.36 19.99
N ILE A 383 -7.59 3.53 19.19
CA ILE A 383 -6.28 2.95 19.50
C ILE A 383 -5.71 3.56 20.79
N GLY A 384 -5.89 4.87 21.00
CA GLY A 384 -5.51 5.54 22.24
C GLY A 384 -6.18 4.94 23.49
N ALA A 385 -7.48 4.64 23.40
CA ALA A 385 -8.23 4.00 24.48
C ALA A 385 -7.73 2.56 24.77
N GLN A 386 -7.41 1.79 23.73
CA GLN A 386 -6.84 0.44 23.87
C GLN A 386 -5.46 0.49 24.54
N ILE A 387 -4.58 1.41 24.14
CA ILE A 387 -3.28 1.60 24.79
C ILE A 387 -3.45 1.97 26.27
N ALA A 388 -4.38 2.87 26.59
CA ALA A 388 -4.66 3.27 27.97
C ALA A 388 -5.19 2.11 28.82
N ALA A 389 -6.02 1.23 28.24
CA ALA A 389 -6.52 0.02 28.89
C ALA A 389 -5.37 -0.97 29.21
N LEU A 390 -4.50 -1.24 28.23
CA LEU A 390 -3.31 -2.08 28.44
C LEU A 390 -2.37 -1.48 29.50
N ASP A 391 -2.16 -0.15 29.47
CA ASP A 391 -1.35 0.55 30.47
C ASP A 391 -1.96 0.45 31.89
N ALA A 392 -3.29 0.47 32.00
CA ALA A 392 -3.97 0.27 33.28
C ALA A 392 -3.83 -1.17 33.80
N GLU A 393 -3.95 -2.16 32.92
CA GLU A 393 -3.78 -3.58 33.26
C GLU A 393 -2.33 -3.89 33.68
N ILE A 394 -1.34 -3.36 32.93
CA ILE A 394 0.08 -3.46 33.30
C ILE A 394 0.33 -2.87 34.68
N ARG A 395 -0.22 -1.68 34.98
CA ARG A 395 -0.08 -1.05 36.31
C ARG A 395 -0.72 -1.89 37.42
N ALA A 396 -1.89 -2.46 37.18
CA ALA A 396 -2.61 -3.28 38.14
C ALA A 396 -1.84 -4.56 38.51
N LEU A 397 -1.17 -5.17 37.53
CA LEU A 397 -0.37 -6.38 37.74
C LEU A 397 1.02 -6.09 38.31
N ALA A 398 1.63 -4.95 37.96
CA ALA A 398 2.91 -4.54 38.52
C ALA A 398 2.82 -4.10 39.98
N HIS A 399 1.65 -3.60 40.40
CA HIS A 399 1.37 -3.16 41.77
C HIS A 399 0.09 -3.84 42.26
N PRO A 400 0.10 -5.16 42.50
CA PRO A 400 -1.06 -5.83 43.09
C PRO A 400 -1.35 -5.12 44.42
N ARG A 401 -2.57 -4.59 44.55
CA ARG A 401 -3.00 -3.78 45.71
C ARG A 401 -2.46 -4.39 47.00
N GLN A 402 -1.54 -3.70 47.67
CA GLN A 402 -1.25 -3.92 49.09
C GLN A 402 -2.52 -3.62 49.88
N GLY A 403 -3.38 -4.64 50.06
CA GLY A 403 -4.77 -4.41 50.42
C GLY A 403 -5.44 -5.59 51.11
N ARG A 404 -4.81 -6.15 52.16
CA ARG A 404 -5.49 -6.65 53.38
C ARG A 404 -4.47 -7.10 54.44
N ILE A 405 -3.70 -6.15 54.97
CA ILE A 405 -3.23 -6.26 56.35
C ILE A 405 -4.08 -5.26 57.12
N GLY A 406 -5.27 -5.71 57.54
CA GLY A 406 -6.04 -5.00 58.56
C GLY A 406 -5.32 -5.16 59.90
N PRO A 407 -5.20 -4.10 60.71
CA PRO A 407 -4.48 -4.18 61.98
C PRO A 407 -5.29 -5.03 62.99
N ARG A 408 -4.61 -6.05 63.50
CA ARG A 408 -4.80 -6.83 64.74
C ARG A 408 -6.20 -7.32 65.11
#